data_AF-A0A9W4REZ6-F1
#
_entry.id   AF-A0A9W4REZ6-F1
#
_cell.length_a   1.000
_cell.length_b   1.000
_cell.length_c   1.000
_cell.angle_alpha   90.00
_cell.angle_beta   90.00
_cell.angle_gamma   90.00
#
_symmetry.space_group_name_H-M   'P 1'
#
loop_
_entity.id
_entity.type
_entity.pdbx_description
1 polymer ?
#
loop_
_entity_poly.entity_id
_entity_poly.type
_entity_poly.pdbx_seq_one_letter_code
_entity_poly.pdbx_strand_id
1 'polypeptide(L)'
;MAFGDYSGPDKPDKGKENGSCNRSSCQCSPARWYNHGSLKWYCDDCRRDIEFDAFNKRDWDLNWKPRVGHPMFETREMMDARQPAKAS
;
A
#
# COMPACT_ATOMS: atom_id res chain seq x y z
N MET A 1 -2.31 14.25 -7.77
CA MET A 1 -3.46 15.07 -8.23
C MET A 1 -4.35 15.32 -7.03
N ALA A 2 -4.75 16.56 -6.76
CA ALA A 2 -5.84 16.78 -5.82
C ALA A 2 -7.16 16.46 -6.52
N PHE A 3 -8.10 15.87 -5.79
CA PHE A 3 -9.52 15.70 -6.12
C PHE A 3 -9.97 14.47 -6.90
N GLY A 4 -11.03 13.89 -6.35
CA GLY A 4 -11.93 12.94 -6.98
C GLY A 4 -12.42 11.97 -5.93
N ASP A 5 -13.30 12.40 -5.02
CA ASP A 5 -14.10 11.49 -4.20
C ASP A 5 -14.83 10.55 -5.15
N TYR A 6 -14.23 9.40 -5.40
CA TYR A 6 -14.83 8.38 -6.24
C TYR A 6 -16.13 7.92 -5.55
N SER A 7 -17.26 8.26 -6.15
CA SER A 7 -18.60 7.94 -5.65
C SER A 7 -19.25 6.77 -6.39
N GLY A 8 -18.48 6.07 -7.24
CA GLY A 8 -18.95 4.90 -7.98
C GLY A 8 -18.86 3.59 -7.18
N PRO A 9 -19.41 2.48 -7.71
CA PRO A 9 -19.21 1.16 -7.12
C PRO A 9 -17.73 0.75 -7.18
N ASP A 10 -17.29 -0.11 -6.27
CA ASP A 10 -15.91 -0.62 -6.31
C ASP A 10 -15.56 -1.21 -7.68
N LYS A 11 -14.47 -0.71 -8.28
CA LYS A 11 -13.92 -1.23 -9.53
C LYS A 11 -13.52 -2.70 -9.35
N PRO A 12 -13.68 -3.54 -10.37
CA PRO A 12 -13.41 -4.98 -10.27
C PRO A 12 -11.94 -5.33 -9.97
N ASP A 13 -11.03 -4.38 -10.16
CA ASP A 13 -9.59 -4.49 -9.91
C ASP A 13 -9.12 -3.72 -8.65
N LYS A 14 -10.05 -3.24 -7.81
CA LYS A 14 -9.75 -2.53 -6.58
C LYS A 14 -8.86 -3.35 -5.64
N GLY A 15 -7.77 -2.71 -5.20
CA GLY A 15 -6.79 -3.28 -4.29
C GLY A 15 -5.92 -4.39 -4.88
N LYS A 16 -5.94 -4.57 -6.22
CA LYS A 16 -5.05 -5.51 -6.93
C LYS A 16 -3.77 -4.80 -7.40
N GLU A 17 -2.68 -5.57 -7.52
CA GLU A 17 -1.41 -5.10 -8.07
C GLU A 17 -1.62 -4.53 -9.48
N ASN A 18 -1.11 -3.32 -9.74
CA ASN A 18 -1.31 -2.56 -10.98
C ASN A 18 -2.78 -2.20 -11.33
N GLY A 19 -3.75 -2.58 -10.49
CA GLY A 19 -5.17 -2.25 -10.64
C GLY A 19 -5.52 -0.89 -10.04
N SER A 20 -6.73 -0.79 -9.51
CA SER A 20 -7.26 0.41 -8.87
C SER A 20 -6.92 0.47 -7.38
N CYS A 21 -6.63 1.66 -6.86
CA CYS A 21 -6.31 1.88 -5.44
C CYS A 21 -7.40 1.34 -4.50
N ASN A 22 -7.01 0.71 -3.39
CA ASN A 22 -7.94 0.15 -2.41
C ASN A 22 -8.76 1.20 -1.62
N ARG A 23 -8.35 2.48 -1.60
CA ARG A 23 -9.14 3.54 -0.95
C ARG A 23 -10.41 3.78 -1.77
N SER A 24 -11.57 3.50 -1.17
CA SER A 24 -12.87 3.58 -1.87
C SER A 24 -13.14 4.94 -2.49
N SER A 25 -12.72 6.04 -1.83
CA SER A 25 -12.85 7.40 -2.37
C SER A 25 -11.80 7.77 -3.42
N CYS A 26 -10.88 6.87 -3.81
CA CYS A 26 -9.83 7.14 -4.80
C CYS A 26 -9.95 6.24 -6.02
N GLN A 27 -9.71 4.92 -5.84
CA GLN A 27 -9.70 3.93 -6.92
C GLN A 27 -8.91 4.34 -8.18
N CYS A 28 -7.87 5.17 -8.02
CA CYS A 28 -6.94 5.55 -9.09
C CYS A 28 -6.02 4.37 -9.42
N SER A 29 -5.66 4.25 -10.69
CA SER A 29 -4.65 3.31 -11.19
C SER A 29 -3.38 4.08 -11.61
N PRO A 30 -2.18 3.50 -11.51
CA PRO A 30 -1.89 2.15 -11.01
C PRO A 30 -1.71 2.07 -9.48
N ALA A 31 -2.20 0.99 -8.87
CA ALA A 31 -1.93 0.64 -7.49
C ALA A 31 -0.59 -0.10 -7.37
N ARG A 32 0.48 0.65 -7.04
CA ARG A 32 1.89 0.19 -7.02
C ARG A 32 2.43 -0.16 -5.64
N TRP A 33 1.72 0.21 -4.58
CA TRP A 33 2.19 0.07 -3.21
C TRP A 33 1.36 -0.95 -2.44
N TYR A 34 1.98 -2.04 -2.02
CA TYR A 34 1.36 -3.05 -1.19
C TYR A 34 1.38 -2.63 0.28
N ASN A 35 0.21 -2.53 0.90
CA ASN A 35 0.09 -2.27 2.34
C ASN A 35 0.09 -3.59 3.11
N HIS A 36 1.03 -3.76 4.04
CA HIS A 36 1.16 -4.97 4.84
C HIS A 36 0.12 -5.12 5.96
N GLY A 37 -0.52 -4.03 6.38
CA GLY A 37 -1.61 -4.05 7.36
C GLY A 37 -2.96 -4.46 6.76
N SER A 38 -3.27 -4.03 5.54
CA SER A 38 -4.55 -4.38 4.87
C SER A 38 -4.44 -5.49 3.81
N LEU A 39 -3.21 -5.87 3.44
CA LEU A 39 -2.92 -6.85 2.38
C LEU A 39 -3.53 -6.46 1.02
N LYS A 40 -3.51 -5.16 0.71
CA LYS A 40 -4.08 -4.57 -0.52
C LYS A 40 -3.13 -3.57 -1.16
N TRP A 41 -3.35 -3.28 -2.44
CA TRP A 41 -2.56 -2.35 -3.23
C TRP A 41 -3.16 -0.93 -3.28
N TYR A 42 -2.29 0.07 -3.25
CA TYR A 42 -2.64 1.50 -3.22
C TYR A 42 -1.81 2.29 -4.23
N CYS A 43 -2.35 3.41 -4.69
CA CYS A 43 -1.61 4.37 -5.51
C CYS A 43 -0.61 5.17 -4.65
N ASP A 44 0.30 5.90 -5.32
CA ASP A 44 1.33 6.73 -4.70
C ASP A 44 0.77 7.77 -3.72
N ASP A 45 -0.30 8.46 -4.12
CA ASP A 45 -0.93 9.51 -3.31
C ASP A 45 -1.53 8.93 -2.02
N CYS A 46 -2.28 7.82 -2.11
CA CYS A 46 -2.87 7.19 -0.93
C CYS A 46 -1.83 6.56 -0.03
N ARG A 47 -0.76 5.98 -0.59
CA ARG A 47 0.36 5.48 0.20
C ARG A 47 0.99 6.62 1.00
N ARG A 48 1.21 7.79 0.40
CA ARG A 48 1.79 8.95 1.10
C ARG A 48 0.89 9.40 2.26
N ASP A 49 -0.41 9.51 2.02
CA ASP A 49 -1.38 9.93 3.04
C ASP A 49 -1.46 8.94 4.21
N ILE A 50 -1.42 7.63 3.93
CA ILE A 50 -1.62 6.59 4.93
C ILE A 50 -0.30 6.30 5.68
N GLU A 51 0.80 6.08 4.96
CA GLU A 51 2.08 5.66 5.54
C GLU A 51 2.67 6.75 6.46
N PHE A 52 2.51 8.01 6.08
CA PHE A 52 3.10 9.14 6.78
C PHE A 52 2.10 9.91 7.65
N ASP A 53 0.85 9.46 7.73
CA ASP A 53 -0.03 9.91 8.80
C ASP A 53 0.62 9.64 10.16
N ALA A 54 0.57 10.62 11.07
CA ALA A 54 1.33 10.59 12.31
C ALA A 54 0.95 9.39 13.20
N PHE A 55 -0.33 9.00 13.20
CA PHE A 55 -0.81 7.86 13.97
C PHE A 55 -0.33 6.55 13.35
N ASN A 56 -0.59 6.36 12.05
CA ASN A 56 -0.21 5.15 11.32
C ASN A 56 1.30 4.91 11.34
N LYS A 57 2.09 5.96 11.10
CA LYS A 57 3.54 5.88 11.13
C LYS A 57 4.06 5.47 12.50
N ARG A 58 3.55 6.12 13.56
CA ARG A 58 3.96 5.84 14.93
C ARG A 58 3.61 4.41 15.34
N ASP A 59 2.40 3.95 15.04
CA ASP A 59 1.99 2.57 15.33
C ASP A 59 2.89 1.56 14.61
N TRP A 60 3.14 1.78 13.31
CA TRP A 60 3.98 0.88 12.54
C TRP A 60 5.42 0.81 13.06
N ASP A 61 6.04 1.97 13.29
CA ASP A 61 7.44 2.03 13.74
C ASP A 61 7.64 1.42 15.14
N LEU A 62 6.65 1.56 16.03
CA LEU A 62 6.76 1.03 17.40
C LEU A 62 6.35 -0.45 17.51
N ASN A 63 5.27 -0.86 16.84
CA ASN A 63 4.63 -2.15 17.09
C ASN A 63 4.89 -3.20 16.00
N TRP A 64 5.13 -2.79 14.75
CA TRP A 64 5.17 -3.71 13.61
C TRP A 64 6.56 -3.86 13.03
N LYS A 65 7.20 -2.74 12.66
CA LYS A 65 8.52 -2.71 12.04
C LYS A 65 9.59 -3.49 12.82
N PRO A 66 9.67 -3.45 14.17
CA PRO A 66 10.63 -4.26 14.92
C PRO A 66 10.40 -5.77 14.81
N ARG A 67 9.15 -6.20 14.53
CA ARG A 67 8.77 -7.61 14.43
C ARG A 67 8.91 -8.15 13.01
N VAL A 68 8.55 -7.36 12.01
CA VAL A 68 8.47 -7.80 10.62
C VAL A 68 9.65 -7.36 9.76
N GLY A 69 10.41 -6.35 10.21
CA GLY A 69 11.63 -5.89 9.54
C GLY A 69 11.42 -5.14 8.22
N HIS A 70 10.20 -4.69 7.91
CA HIS A 70 9.87 -3.97 6.67
C HIS A 70 8.96 -2.75 6.93
N PRO A 71 8.91 -1.77 6.01
CA PRO A 71 7.98 -0.64 6.12
C PRO A 71 6.52 -1.09 5.93
N MET A 72 5.59 -0.18 6.23
CA MET A 72 4.15 -0.42 6.09
C MET A 72 3.76 -0.69 4.64
N PHE A 73 4.41 0.03 3.72
CA PHE A 73 4.21 -0.11 2.30
C PHE A 73 5.50 -0.51 1.58
N GLU A 74 5.40 -1.44 0.66
CA GLU A 74 6.49 -1.87 -0.23
C GLU A 74 5.99 -1.93 -1.67
N THR A 75 6.85 -1.68 -2.65
CA THR A 75 6.58 -2.09 -4.04
C THR A 75 6.83 -3.58 -4.20
N ARG A 76 6.42 -4.15 -5.35
CA ARG A 76 6.79 -5.52 -5.72
C ARG A 76 8.29 -5.72 -5.68
N GLU A 77 9.06 -4.81 -6.30
CA GLU A 77 10.51 -4.94 -6.35
C GLU A 77 11.15 -4.92 -4.96
N MET A 78 10.62 -4.11 -4.04
CA MET A 78 11.10 -4.08 -2.65
C MET A 78 10.84 -5.39 -1.91
N MET A 79 9.64 -5.96 -2.06
CA MET A 79 9.31 -7.26 -1.46
C MET A 79 10.19 -8.38 -2.01
N ASP A 80 10.40 -8.39 -3.34
CA ASP A 80 11.21 -9.40 -4.01
C ASP A 80 12.69 -9.27 -3.61
N ALA A 81 13.22 -8.05 -3.49
CA ALA A 81 14.59 -7.81 -3.02
C ALA A 81 14.82 -8.23 -1.56
N ARG A 82 13.76 -8.23 -0.73
CA ARG A 82 13.82 -8.66 0.67
C ARG A 82 13.70 -10.17 0.82
N GLN A 83 12.96 -10.85 -0.05
CA GLN A 83 12.92 -12.31 -0.03
C GLN A 83 14.33 -12.81 -0.35
N PRO A 84 14.98 -13.57 0.55
CA PRO A 84 16.27 -14.15 0.23
C PRO A 84 16.08 -14.96 -1.05
N ALA A 85 16.89 -14.70 -2.07
CA ALA A 85 16.93 -15.48 -3.29
C ALA A 85 16.88 -16.94 -2.86
N LYS A 86 15.79 -17.65 -3.19
CA LYS A 86 15.67 -19.07 -2.86
C LYS A 86 16.96 -19.72 -3.34
N ALA A 87 17.79 -20.16 -2.41
CA ALA A 87 18.94 -20.98 -2.71
C ALA A 87 18.39 -22.15 -3.53
N SER A 88 18.73 -22.14 -4.81
CA SER A 88 18.34 -23.16 -5.77
C SER A 88 19.16 -24.41 -5.53
#